data_AF-F7AA12-F1
#
_entry.id   AF-F7AA12-F1
#
_cell.length_a   1.000
_cell.length_b   1.000
_cell.length_c   1.000
_cell.angle_alpha   90.00
_cell.angle_beta   90.00
_cell.angle_gamma   90.00
#
_symmetry.space_group_name_H-M   'P 1'
#
loop_
_entity.id
_entity.type
_entity.pdbx_description
1 polymer ?
#
loop_
_entity_poly.entity_id
_entity_poly.type
_entity_poly.pdbx_seq_one_letter_code
_entity_poly.pdbx_strand_id
1 'polypeptide(L)'
;MYDLSSVIVHHGGAGGGHYTAYCKNPASKEWYEFDDQYVTLVPEATVTEAEPYVLFYSKKSSNVEIAREEVLQLDKETEPSFMKFYVSVEWL
;
A
#
# COMPACT_ATOMS: atom_id res chain seq x y z
N MET A 1 -7.16 1.39 18.51
CA MET A 1 -7.41 0.33 17.51
C MET A 1 -6.48 0.58 16.33
N TYR A 2 -6.13 -0.44 15.54
CA TYR A 2 -5.24 -0.31 14.39
C TYR A 2 -5.87 -1.03 13.19
N ASP A 3 -5.70 -0.48 12.00
CA ASP A 3 -6.08 -1.12 10.73
C ASP A 3 -4.85 -1.54 9.97
N LEU A 4 -4.91 -2.73 9.36
CA LEU A 4 -3.89 -3.17 8.43
C LEU A 4 -3.92 -2.26 7.19
N SER A 5 -2.77 -1.69 6.86
CA SER A 5 -2.62 -0.82 5.68
C SER A 5 -1.82 -1.49 4.56
N SER A 6 -0.81 -2.29 4.92
CA SER A 6 0.02 -3.00 3.95
C SER A 6 0.60 -4.30 4.52
N VAL A 7 0.90 -5.24 3.64
CA VAL A 7 1.55 -6.52 3.91
C VAL A 7 2.72 -6.67 2.95
N ILE A 8 3.91 -6.98 3.47
CA ILE A 8 5.06 -7.41 2.66
C ILE A 8 5.16 -8.93 2.76
N VAL A 9 5.29 -9.57 1.60
CA VAL A 9 5.45 -11.02 1.49
C VAL A 9 6.84 -11.31 0.94
N HIS A 10 7.51 -12.30 1.54
CA HIS A 10 8.77 -12.84 1.03
C HIS A 10 8.53 -14.21 0.41
N HIS A 11 8.69 -14.31 -0.91
CA HIS A 11 8.61 -15.55 -1.66
C HIS A 11 10.01 -16.14 -1.77
N GLY A 12 10.39 -16.99 -0.81
CA GLY A 12 11.68 -17.66 -0.84
C GLY A 12 12.11 -18.19 0.52
N GLY A 13 13.42 -18.36 0.68
CA GLY A 13 14.00 -18.90 1.91
C GLY A 13 15.22 -18.11 2.36
N ALA A 14 15.95 -18.66 3.33
CA ALA A 14 17.10 -17.98 3.94
C ALA A 14 18.23 -17.62 2.95
N GLY A 15 18.32 -18.31 1.80
CA GLY A 15 19.30 -18.04 0.75
C GLY A 15 18.91 -16.93 -0.23
N GLY A 16 17.73 -16.33 -0.07
CA GLY A 16 17.19 -15.31 -0.97
C GLY A 16 15.76 -15.60 -1.39
N GLY A 17 15.17 -14.65 -2.10
CA GLY A 17 13.82 -14.76 -2.65
C GLY A 17 13.36 -13.43 -3.24
N HIS A 18 12.06 -13.35 -3.50
CA HIS A 18 11.42 -12.19 -4.07
C HIS A 18 10.48 -11.52 -3.06
N TYR A 19 10.37 -10.20 -3.09
CA TYR A 19 9.48 -9.46 -2.19
C TYR A 19 8.37 -8.81 -2.99
N THR A 20 7.12 -9.06 -2.58
CA THR A 20 5.96 -8.34 -3.10
C THR A 20 5.23 -7.64 -1.96
N ALA A 21 4.37 -6.69 -2.30
CA ALA A 21 3.59 -5.94 -1.31
C ALA A 21 2.11 -5.89 -1.67
N TYR A 22 1.24 -6.17 -0.70
CA TYR A 22 -0.16 -5.81 -0.77
C TYR A 22 -0.37 -4.48 -0.04
N CYS A 23 -0.93 -3.47 -0.70
CA CYS A 23 -1.23 -2.18 -0.06
C CYS A 23 -2.69 -1.79 -0.30
N LYS A 24 -3.34 -1.26 0.75
CA LYS A 24 -4.70 -0.73 0.66
C LYS A 24 -4.64 0.73 0.22
N ASN A 25 -5.26 1.04 -0.91
CA ASN A 25 -5.38 2.41 -1.38
C ASN A 25 -6.24 3.21 -0.39
N PRO A 26 -5.75 4.33 0.18
CA PRO A 26 -6.49 5.08 1.19
C PRO A 26 -7.73 5.79 0.64
N ALA A 27 -7.77 6.09 -0.66
CA ALA A 27 -8.90 6.75 -1.32
C ALA A 27 -9.97 5.74 -1.75
N SER A 28 -9.62 4.69 -2.51
CA SER A 28 -10.60 3.71 -3.01
C SER A 28 -10.94 2.62 -1.98
N LYS A 29 -10.10 2.44 -0.94
CA LYS A 29 -10.17 1.35 0.05
C LYS A 29 -9.99 -0.04 -0.55
N GLU A 30 -9.53 -0.13 -1.79
CA GLU A 30 -9.22 -1.39 -2.48
C GLU A 30 -7.78 -1.84 -2.24
N TRP A 31 -7.54 -3.14 -2.36
CA TRP A 31 -6.22 -3.74 -2.20
C TRP A 31 -5.54 -3.93 -3.55
N TYR A 32 -4.26 -3.64 -3.60
CA TYR A 32 -3.42 -3.86 -4.78
C TYR A 32 -2.19 -4.65 -4.40
N GLU A 33 -1.81 -5.59 -5.25
CA GLU A 33 -0.51 -6.24 -5.27
C GLU A 33 0.46 -5.39 -6.07
N PHE A 34 1.64 -5.17 -5.49
CA PHE A 34 2.78 -4.52 -6.11
C PHE A 34 3.87 -5.57 -6.23
N ASP A 35 4.11 -6.00 -7.45
CA ASP A 35 5.15 -6.94 -7.86
C ASP A 35 6.09 -6.24 -8.84
N ASP A 36 7.12 -5.59 -8.29
CA ASP A 36 8.04 -4.70 -9.00
C ASP A 36 7.31 -3.66 -9.88
N GLN A 37 7.34 -3.86 -11.20
CA GLN A 37 6.73 -2.97 -12.19
C GLN A 37 5.24 -3.23 -12.42
N TYR A 38 4.69 -4.31 -11.85
CA TYR A 38 3.31 -4.73 -12.03
C TYR A 38 2.47 -4.36 -10.81
N VAL A 39 1.33 -3.71 -11.09
CA VAL A 39 0.35 -3.32 -10.07
C VAL A 39 -0.99 -3.92 -10.42
N THR A 40 -1.51 -4.77 -9.55
CA THR A 40 -2.72 -5.56 -9.81
C THR A 40 -3.75 -5.36 -8.70
N LEU A 41 -5.01 -5.08 -9.06
CA LEU A 41 -6.11 -5.04 -8.10
C LEU A 41 -6.39 -6.46 -7.59
N VAL A 42 -6.48 -6.64 -6.27
CA VAL A 42 -6.73 -7.94 -5.63
C VAL A 42 -7.84 -7.85 -4.58
N PRO A 43 -8.61 -8.94 -4.35
CA PRO A 43 -9.59 -8.97 -3.27
C PRO A 43 -8.90 -9.06 -1.90
N GLU A 44 -9.56 -8.55 -0.86
CA GLU A 44 -9.06 -8.60 0.52
C GLU A 44 -8.82 -10.03 1.03
N ALA A 45 -9.54 -11.02 0.49
CA ALA A 45 -9.33 -12.44 0.78
C ALA A 45 -7.90 -12.88 0.42
N THR A 46 -7.38 -12.46 -0.74
CA THR A 46 -6.00 -12.77 -1.17
C THR A 46 -4.97 -12.23 -0.18
N VAL A 47 -5.18 -11.02 0.35
CA VAL A 47 -4.29 -10.41 1.34
C VAL A 47 -4.34 -11.14 2.68
N THR A 48 -5.50 -11.70 3.04
CA THR A 48 -5.71 -12.43 4.29
C THR A 48 -5.06 -13.82 4.26
N GLU A 49 -5.01 -14.45 3.08
CA GLU A 49 -4.40 -15.76 2.85
C GLU A 49 -2.88 -15.70 2.66
N ALA A 50 -2.31 -14.49 2.52
CA ALA A 50 -0.88 -14.30 2.35
C ALA A 50 -0.07 -14.78 3.56
N GLU A 51 1.19 -15.15 3.34
CA GLU A 51 2.16 -15.46 4.39
C GLU A 51 2.99 -14.19 4.69
N PRO A 52 2.60 -13.37 5.69
CA PRO A 52 3.20 -12.06 5.87
C PRO A 52 4.61 -12.17 6.44
N TYR A 53 5.55 -11.44 5.82
CA TYR A 53 6.88 -11.20 6.37
C TYR A 53 6.90 -9.94 7.23
N VAL A 54 6.27 -8.84 6.76
CA VAL A 54 6.12 -7.59 7.52
C VAL A 54 4.69 -7.07 7.38
N LEU A 55 4.12 -6.60 8.49
CA LEU A 55 2.79 -6.00 8.55
C LEU A 55 2.88 -4.52 8.92
N PHE A 56 2.22 -3.67 8.14
CA PHE A 56 2.09 -2.25 8.44
C PHE A 56 0.67 -1.94 8.91
N TYR A 57 0.59 -1.28 10.06
CA TYR A 57 -0.67 -0.90 10.69
C TYR A 57 -0.77 0.61 10.87
N SER A 58 -1.95 1.13 10.55
CA SER A 58 -2.33 2.51 10.79
C SER A 58 -3.12 2.63 12.09
N LYS A 59 -2.70 3.53 12.98
CA LYS A 59 -3.46 3.85 14.19
C LYS A 59 -4.82 4.44 13.80
N LYS A 60 -5.87 3.92 14.43
CA LYS A 60 -7.21 4.51 14.45
C LYS A 60 -7.38 5.39 15.66
N SER A 61 -7.60 6.68 15.44
CA SER A 61 -7.98 7.66 16.46
C SER A 61 -8.51 8.91 15.77
N SER A 62 -9.60 9.50 16.29
CA SER A 62 -10.33 10.60 15.65
C SER A 62 -9.43 11.68 15.05
N ASN A 63 -8.41 12.10 15.79
CA ASN A 63 -7.47 13.14 15.36
C ASN A 63 -6.64 12.74 14.13
N VAL A 64 -6.28 11.46 14.02
CA VAL A 64 -5.53 10.91 12.89
C VAL A 64 -6.43 10.72 11.68
N GLU A 65 -7.69 10.31 11.88
CA GLU A 65 -8.65 10.24 10.76
C GLU A 65 -8.91 11.62 10.16
N ILE A 66 -9.12 12.65 11.00
CA ILE A 66 -9.30 14.04 10.54
C ILE A 66 -8.08 14.48 9.71
N ALA A 67 -6.87 14.32 10.24
CA ALA A 67 -5.65 14.69 9.53
C ALA A 67 -5.47 13.94 8.20
N ARG A 68 -5.88 12.67 8.12
CA ARG A 68 -5.83 11.89 6.87
C ARG A 68 -6.82 12.41 5.83
N GLU A 69 -8.05 12.73 6.24
CA GLU A 69 -9.07 13.29 5.33
C GLU A 69 -8.64 14.66 4.79
N GLU A 70 -8.03 15.51 5.61
CA GLU A 70 -7.46 16.80 5.18
C GLU A 70 -6.39 16.61 4.10
N VAL A 71 -5.45 15.67 4.31
CA VAL A 71 -4.41 15.36 3.31
C VAL A 71 -5.01 14.82 2.00
N LEU A 72 -6.03 13.96 2.08
CA LEU A 72 -6.71 13.43 0.89
C LEU A 72 -7.51 14.50 0.12
N GLN A 73 -7.99 15.55 0.79
CA GLN A 73 -8.65 16.67 0.13
C GLN A 73 -7.65 17.53 -0.64
N LEU A 74 -6.48 17.81 -0.06
CA LEU A 74 -5.40 18.53 -0.73
C LEU A 74 -4.94 17.84 -2.03
N ASP A 75 -4.86 16.50 -2.02
CA ASP A 75 -4.47 15.72 -3.20
C ASP A 75 -5.48 15.87 -4.36
N LYS A 76 -6.79 15.96 -4.04
CA LYS A 76 -7.85 16.14 -5.05
C LYS A 76 -7.90 17.56 -5.62
N GLU A 77 -7.49 18.55 -4.84
CA GLU A 77 -7.45 19.96 -5.25
C GLU A 77 -6.19 20.32 -6.06
N THR A 78 -5.19 19.44 -6.04
CA THR A 78 -3.99 19.62 -6.84
C THR A 78 -4.31 19.23 -8.28
N GLU A 79 -4.23 20.18 -9.22
CA GLU A 79 -4.30 19.89 -10.65
C GLU A 79 -3.34 18.72 -10.97
N PRO A 80 -3.78 17.69 -11.72
CA PRO A 80 -2.93 16.56 -12.02
C PRO A 80 -1.70 17.08 -12.76
N SER A 81 -0.54 17.00 -12.11
CA SER A 81 0.72 17.31 -12.77
C SER A 81 0.79 16.48 -14.05
N PHE A 82 1.32 17.04 -15.14
CA PHE A 82 1.49 16.34 -16.42
C PHE A 82 2.25 15.00 -16.28
N MET A 83 2.93 14.79 -15.16
CA MET A 83 3.51 13.51 -14.75
C MET A 83 2.76 12.89 -13.56
N LYS A 84 2.19 11.71 -13.76
CA LYS A 84 1.85 10.80 -12.65
C LYS A 84 3.12 10.09 -12.24
N PHE A 85 3.75 10.55 -11.16
CA PHE A 85 4.86 9.82 -10.56
C PHE A 85 4.31 8.62 -9.78
N TYR A 86 4.41 7.43 -10.37
CA TYR A 86 4.44 6.20 -9.57
C TYR A 86 5.91 6.01 -9.23
N VAL A 87 6.31 6.40 -8.02
CA VAL A 87 7.71 6.30 -7.62
C VAL A 87 8.06 4.82 -7.43
N SER A 88 8.57 4.20 -8.50
CA SER A 88 9.68 3.25 -8.38
C SER A 88 10.93 4.03 -8.79
N VAL A 89 11.63 4.61 -7.82
CA VAL A 89 13.00 5.06 -8.10
C VAL A 89 13.80 3.81 -8.44
N GLU A 90 14.33 3.76 -9.65
CA GLU A 90 15.27 2.73 -10.07
C GLU A 90 16.48 2.82 -9.12
N TRP A 91 16.70 1.77 -8.32
CA TRP A 91 17.85 1.69 -7.44
C TRP A 91 19.09 1.42 -8.30
N LEU A 92 19.82 2.49 -8.64
CA LEU A 92 21.21 2.44 -9.13
C LEU A 92 22.14 3.09 -8.11
#